data_AF-A0A354Q7S0-F1
#
_entry.id   AF-A0A354Q7S0-F1
#
_cell.length_a   1.000
_cell.length_b   1.000
_cell.length_c   1.000
_cell.angle_alpha   90.00
_cell.angle_beta   90.00
_cell.angle_gamma   90.00
#
_symmetry.space_group_name_H-M   'P 1'
#
loop_
_entity.id
_entity.type
_entity.pdbx_description
1 polymer ?
#
loop_
_entity_poly.entity_id
_entity_poly.type
_entity_poly.pdbx_seq_one_letter_code
_entity_poly.pdbx_strand_id
1 'polypeptide(L)'
;LNADEYLIREDHPKPPELIVLLEGSLAVTSQSLFIMRLDLPGDVVGEMSIINDDPNPFADVIAEENSKVVIFPNHLFKVKGNDTKVSVAYLMFSHILAEKLKQTTAQFLLNKNVRTQEGTLPIIGILDPDKEYRTSIKTILANEWDKARVVEFGSYKKFIENQQKNNFDFLIIDPENFTGGFSRKDSIQILIEICCSHFSPILVVSKYCNKEENRRFLAGLSVTDFLSKPFSDFDLKHIIAKIRKDHYLHKE
;
A
#
# COMPACT_ATOMS: atom_id res chain seq x y z
N LEU A 1 -22.76 7.13 -6.42
CA LEU A 1 -21.90 8.32 -6.40
C LEU A 1 -21.45 8.56 -7.81
N ASN A 2 -21.56 9.80 -8.28
CA ASN A 2 -21.02 10.17 -9.58
C ASN A 2 -19.50 10.37 -9.46
N ALA A 3 -18.80 10.32 -10.58
CA ALA A 3 -17.40 10.74 -10.61
C ALA A 3 -17.22 12.16 -10.06
N ASP A 4 -16.11 12.40 -9.38
CA ASP A 4 -15.72 13.63 -8.70
C ASP A 4 -16.63 14.03 -7.51
N GLU A 5 -17.54 13.16 -7.10
CA GLU A 5 -18.37 13.38 -5.92
C GLU A 5 -17.58 13.15 -4.63
N TYR A 6 -17.58 14.13 -3.74
CA TYR A 6 -16.93 14.02 -2.43
C TYR A 6 -17.85 13.32 -1.43
N LEU A 7 -17.36 12.26 -0.82
CA LEU A 7 -18.05 11.55 0.26
C LEU A 7 -17.68 12.14 1.63
N ILE A 8 -16.38 12.38 1.82
CA ILE A 8 -15.80 13.00 3.02
C ILE A 8 -15.02 14.22 2.57
N ARG A 9 -15.13 15.30 3.34
CA ARG A 9 -14.34 16.51 3.16
C ARG A 9 -13.63 16.85 4.46
N GLU A 10 -12.35 17.16 4.37
CA GLU A 10 -11.47 17.55 5.47
C GLU A 10 -12.07 18.71 6.27
N ASP A 11 -12.69 19.67 5.58
CA ASP A 11 -13.27 20.89 6.16
C ASP A 11 -14.76 20.78 6.51
N HIS A 12 -15.39 19.61 6.36
CA HIS A 12 -16.84 19.49 6.50
C HIS A 12 -17.24 18.82 7.82
N PRO A 13 -18.13 19.44 8.63
CA PRO A 13 -18.47 18.97 9.98
C PRO A 13 -19.43 17.76 9.99
N LYS A 14 -19.38 16.90 8.97
CA LYS A 14 -20.21 15.69 8.97
C LYS A 14 -19.67 14.72 10.03
N PRO A 15 -20.55 14.14 10.85
CA PRO A 15 -20.13 13.14 11.82
C PRO A 15 -19.54 11.96 11.06
N PRO A 16 -18.49 11.33 11.59
CA PRO A 16 -17.75 10.34 10.85
C PRO A 16 -18.56 9.10 10.48
N GLU A 17 -18.57 8.71 9.21
CA GLU A 17 -19.32 7.55 8.71
C GLU A 17 -18.35 6.45 8.28
N LEU A 18 -18.72 5.18 8.50
CA LEU A 18 -18.00 4.08 7.88
C LEU A 18 -18.52 3.94 6.45
N ILE A 19 -17.61 3.95 5.49
CA ILE A 19 -17.97 3.81 4.08
C ILE A 19 -17.33 2.53 3.58
N VAL A 20 -18.15 1.63 3.05
CA VAL A 20 -17.70 0.39 2.42
C VAL A 20 -17.92 0.50 0.93
N LEU A 21 -16.85 0.32 0.15
CA LEU A 21 -16.91 0.29 -1.31
C LEU A 21 -17.57 -1.02 -1.76
N LEU A 22 -18.57 -0.92 -2.63
CA LEU A 22 -19.19 -2.08 -3.27
C LEU A 22 -18.68 -2.25 -4.70
N GLU A 23 -18.61 -1.15 -5.45
CA GLU A 23 -18.20 -1.11 -6.84
C GLU A 23 -17.64 0.29 -7.14
N GLY A 24 -16.67 0.39 -8.05
CA GLY A 24 -16.07 1.66 -8.46
C GLY A 24 -14.72 1.93 -7.79
N SER A 25 -14.35 3.19 -7.65
CA SER A 25 -13.07 3.60 -7.08
C SER A 25 -13.17 4.91 -6.29
N LEU A 26 -12.53 4.94 -5.13
CA LEU A 26 -12.42 6.10 -4.25
C LEU A 26 -10.96 6.49 -4.06
N ALA A 27 -10.64 7.76 -4.23
CA ALA A 27 -9.36 8.33 -3.83
C ALA A 27 -9.47 8.93 -2.42
N VAL A 28 -8.46 8.65 -1.60
CA VAL A 28 -8.27 9.23 -0.27
C VAL A 28 -7.10 10.21 -0.34
N THR A 29 -7.34 11.47 0.00
CA THR A 29 -6.32 12.53 -0.05
C THR A 29 -6.32 13.36 1.24
N SER A 30 -5.17 13.89 1.67
CA SER A 30 -5.11 14.84 2.79
C SER A 30 -4.28 16.03 2.36
N GLN A 31 -4.77 17.25 2.62
CA GLN A 31 -4.09 18.47 2.18
C GLN A 31 -3.73 18.46 0.69
N SER A 32 -4.63 17.91 -0.15
CA SER A 32 -4.42 17.71 -1.60
C SER A 32 -3.31 16.72 -2.01
N LEU A 33 -2.71 15.99 -1.06
CA LEU A 33 -1.79 14.90 -1.33
C LEU A 33 -2.54 13.57 -1.39
N PHE A 34 -2.32 12.80 -2.45
CA PHE A 34 -2.86 11.45 -2.58
C PHE A 34 -2.25 10.52 -1.53
N ILE A 35 -3.11 9.89 -0.72
CA ILE A 35 -2.71 8.90 0.27
C ILE A 35 -2.84 7.51 -0.31
N MET A 36 -4.03 7.17 -0.79
CA MET A 36 -4.34 5.84 -1.31
C MET A 36 -5.61 5.84 -2.16
N ARG A 37 -5.74 4.80 -2.98
CA ARG A 37 -6.93 4.48 -3.73
C ARG A 37 -7.56 3.22 -3.16
N LEU A 38 -8.89 3.21 -3.13
CA LEU A 38 -9.71 2.06 -2.79
C LEU A 38 -10.50 1.69 -4.04
N ASP A 39 -10.21 0.53 -4.60
CA ASP A 39 -10.80 0.03 -5.85
C ASP A 39 -11.22 -1.44 -5.76
N LEU A 40 -11.20 -2.01 -4.55
CA LEU A 40 -11.67 -3.36 -4.29
C LEU A 40 -13.01 -3.34 -3.55
N PRO A 41 -13.99 -4.16 -3.98
CA PRO A 41 -15.20 -4.39 -3.20
C PRO A 41 -14.87 -4.86 -1.78
N GLY A 42 -15.41 -4.17 -0.79
CA GLY A 42 -15.16 -4.40 0.64
C GLY A 42 -14.11 -3.48 1.26
N ASP A 43 -13.42 -2.66 0.46
CA ASP A 43 -12.55 -1.61 0.99
C ASP A 43 -13.34 -0.62 1.87
N VAL A 44 -12.69 -0.12 2.92
CA VAL A 44 -13.35 0.66 3.99
C VAL A 44 -12.64 1.98 4.24
N VAL A 45 -13.40 3.07 4.37
CA VAL A 45 -12.94 4.38 4.89
C VAL A 45 -13.72 4.78 6.13
N GLY A 46 -13.10 5.58 7.00
CA GLY A 46 -13.73 6.07 8.22
C GLY A 46 -13.52 5.16 9.43
N GLU A 47 -12.66 4.16 9.34
CA GLU A 47 -12.36 3.23 10.44
C GLU A 47 -11.82 3.98 11.68
N MET A 48 -10.85 4.87 11.48
CA MET A 48 -10.22 5.65 12.56
C MET A 48 -11.21 6.54 13.31
N SER A 49 -12.24 6.97 12.59
CA SER A 49 -13.26 7.89 13.10
C SER A 49 -14.33 7.23 13.98
N ILE A 50 -14.33 5.90 14.00
CA ILE A 50 -15.11 5.07 14.94
C ILE A 50 -14.26 4.70 16.16
N ILE A 51 -12.95 4.57 15.97
CA ILE A 51 -11.99 4.12 16.99
C ILE A 51 -11.59 5.30 17.89
N ASN A 52 -11.38 6.48 17.32
CA ASN A 52 -11.01 7.70 18.03
C ASN A 52 -12.16 8.71 17.99
N ASP A 53 -12.53 9.24 19.16
CA ASP A 53 -13.45 10.38 19.31
C ASP A 53 -12.82 11.73 18.91
N ASP A 54 -11.65 11.72 18.24
CA ASP A 54 -10.87 12.92 17.90
C ASP A 54 -11.45 13.62 16.63
N PRO A 55 -11.82 14.91 16.67
CA PRO A 55 -12.57 15.55 15.58
C PRO A 55 -11.76 16.17 14.41
N ASN A 56 -10.43 16.00 14.30
CA ASN A 56 -9.60 16.67 13.26
C ASN A 56 -8.56 15.74 12.61
N PRO A 57 -8.09 16.03 11.38
CA PRO A 57 -8.82 16.25 10.12
C PRO A 57 -9.00 14.92 9.37
N PHE A 58 -10.16 14.73 8.77
CA PHE A 58 -10.44 13.59 7.93
C PHE A 58 -9.83 13.80 6.55
N ALA A 59 -9.17 12.78 6.00
CA ALA A 59 -8.81 12.79 4.60
C ALA A 59 -10.07 13.04 3.73
N ASP A 60 -9.92 13.82 2.67
CA ASP A 60 -10.90 13.91 1.60
C ASP A 60 -11.07 12.55 0.95
N VAL A 61 -12.32 12.15 0.72
CA VAL A 61 -12.66 10.92 -0.01
C VAL A 61 -13.50 11.30 -1.21
N ILE A 62 -13.00 10.99 -2.40
CA ILE A 62 -13.58 11.40 -3.67
C ILE A 62 -13.84 10.15 -4.50
N ALA A 63 -15.01 10.04 -5.12
CA ALA A 63 -15.26 9.01 -6.11
C ALA A 63 -14.52 9.36 -7.42
N GLU A 64 -13.55 8.55 -7.84
CA GLU A 64 -12.82 8.78 -9.10
C GLU A 64 -13.64 8.36 -10.32
N GLU A 65 -14.61 7.47 -10.11
CA GLU A 65 -15.56 7.03 -11.12
C GLU A 65 -16.95 6.80 -10.50
N ASN A 66 -17.92 6.42 -11.34
CA ASN A 66 -19.26 6.08 -10.87
C ASN A 66 -19.18 4.90 -9.88
N SER A 67 -19.35 5.21 -8.60
CA SER A 67 -19.09 4.28 -7.51
C SER A 67 -20.34 3.97 -6.70
N LYS A 68 -20.46 2.74 -6.21
CA LYS A 68 -21.47 2.31 -5.26
C LYS A 68 -20.81 2.04 -3.92
N VAL A 69 -21.40 2.59 -2.87
CA VAL A 69 -20.91 2.44 -1.50
C VAL A 69 -22.07 2.12 -0.56
N VAL A 70 -21.77 1.48 0.56
CA VAL A 70 -22.64 1.43 1.73
C VAL A 70 -22.10 2.38 2.77
N ILE A 71 -22.95 3.27 3.27
CA ILE A 71 -22.60 4.24 4.30
C ILE A 71 -23.28 3.81 5.60
N PHE A 72 -22.46 3.58 6.63
CA PHE A 72 -22.93 3.33 7.99
C PHE A 72 -22.78 4.60 8.82
N PRO A 73 -23.89 5.21 9.26
CA PRO A 73 -23.84 6.47 9.99
C PRO A 73 -23.24 6.30 11.38
N ASN A 74 -22.53 7.33 11.85
CA ASN A 74 -21.79 7.33 13.12
C ASN A 74 -22.61 6.82 14.34
N HIS A 75 -23.89 7.17 14.41
CA HIS A 75 -24.74 6.82 15.55
C HIS A 75 -24.92 5.31 15.74
N LEU A 76 -24.69 4.50 14.70
CA LEU A 76 -24.68 3.03 14.83
C LEU A 76 -23.50 2.54 15.66
N PHE A 77 -22.47 3.37 15.84
CA PHE A 77 -21.24 3.05 16.55
C PHE A 77 -21.13 3.73 17.92
N LYS A 78 -22.06 4.65 18.25
CA LYS A 78 -22.07 5.30 19.57
C LYS A 78 -22.69 4.39 20.62
N VAL A 79 -21.93 4.11 21.68
CA VAL A 79 -22.42 3.42 22.87
C VAL A 79 -22.39 4.38 24.04
N LYS A 80 -23.52 4.55 24.74
CA LYS A 80 -23.55 5.32 25.99
C LYS A 80 -22.81 4.54 27.07
N GLY A 81 -21.99 5.21 27.89
CA GLY A 81 -21.40 4.58 29.06
C GLY A 81 -22.50 3.94 29.94
N ASN A 82 -22.32 2.66 30.27
CA ASN A 82 -23.25 1.79 31.01
C ASN A 82 -24.46 1.21 30.24
N ASP A 83 -24.55 1.33 28.92
CA ASP A 83 -25.63 0.68 28.18
C ASP A 83 -25.36 -0.83 28.02
N THR A 84 -26.34 -1.66 28.41
CA THR A 84 -26.26 -3.12 28.27
C THR A 84 -26.74 -3.61 26.89
N LYS A 85 -27.26 -2.69 26.07
CA LYS A 85 -27.73 -2.96 24.72
C LYS A 85 -26.93 -2.12 23.73
N VAL A 86 -26.29 -2.81 22.80
CA VAL A 86 -25.53 -2.21 21.71
C VAL A 86 -26.12 -2.65 20.38
N SER A 87 -25.91 -1.85 19.33
CA SER A 87 -26.31 -2.21 17.97
C SER A 87 -25.56 -3.47 17.51
N VAL A 88 -26.24 -4.35 16.76
CA VAL A 88 -25.58 -5.48 16.10
C VAL A 88 -24.49 -5.00 15.15
N ALA A 89 -24.70 -3.86 14.49
CA ALA A 89 -23.69 -3.23 13.65
C ALA A 89 -22.45 -2.85 14.45
N TYR A 90 -22.62 -2.22 15.63
CA TYR A 90 -21.52 -1.93 16.53
C TYR A 90 -20.74 -3.20 16.90
N LEU A 91 -21.41 -4.27 17.32
CA LEU A 91 -20.75 -5.53 17.68
C LEU A 91 -19.96 -6.13 16.52
N MET A 92 -20.53 -6.21 15.31
CA MET A 92 -19.83 -6.80 14.18
C MET A 92 -18.61 -5.96 13.78
N PHE A 93 -18.79 -4.65 13.62
CA PHE A 93 -17.70 -3.76 13.22
C PHE A 93 -16.67 -3.57 14.32
N SER A 94 -17.03 -3.57 15.60
CA SER A 94 -16.05 -3.51 16.69
C SER A 94 -15.13 -4.73 16.68
N HIS A 95 -15.64 -5.92 16.38
CA HIS A 95 -14.82 -7.12 16.26
C HIS A 95 -13.93 -7.09 15.01
N ILE A 96 -14.47 -6.68 13.86
CA ILE A 96 -13.70 -6.55 12.62
C ILE A 96 -12.59 -5.50 12.76
N LEU A 97 -12.94 -4.33 13.30
CA LEU A 97 -11.99 -3.23 13.55
C LEU A 97 -10.98 -3.63 14.63
N ALA A 98 -11.38 -4.30 15.70
CA ALA A 98 -10.45 -4.78 16.73
C ALA A 98 -9.50 -5.83 16.18
N GLU A 99 -9.94 -6.74 15.30
CA GLU A 99 -9.06 -7.72 14.68
C GLU A 99 -8.12 -7.06 13.66
N LYS A 100 -8.61 -6.12 12.84
CA LYS A 100 -7.77 -5.28 11.97
C LYS A 100 -6.75 -4.47 12.76
N LEU A 101 -7.17 -3.82 13.86
CA LEU A 101 -6.31 -3.10 14.79
C LEU A 101 -5.31 -4.04 15.45
N LYS A 102 -5.72 -5.23 15.85
CA LYS A 102 -4.83 -6.23 16.45
C LYS A 102 -3.80 -6.71 15.45
N GLN A 103 -4.16 -6.92 14.19
CA GLN A 103 -3.22 -7.23 13.12
C GLN A 103 -2.29 -6.05 12.84
N THR A 104 -2.83 -4.84 12.70
CA THR A 104 -2.07 -3.61 12.43
C THR A 104 -1.17 -3.23 13.61
N THR A 105 -1.64 -3.42 14.84
CA THR A 105 -0.94 -3.16 16.10
C THR A 105 0.04 -4.27 16.41
N ALA A 106 -0.26 -5.54 16.13
CA ALA A 106 0.72 -6.61 16.20
C ALA A 106 1.81 -6.38 15.17
N GLN A 107 1.47 -5.98 13.93
CA GLN A 107 2.45 -5.59 12.92
C GLN A 107 3.26 -4.38 13.41
N PHE A 108 2.61 -3.35 13.96
CA PHE A 108 3.25 -2.14 14.47
C PHE A 108 4.08 -2.37 15.75
N LEU A 109 3.69 -3.29 16.63
CA LEU A 109 4.42 -3.67 17.84
C LEU A 109 5.53 -4.67 17.55
N LEU A 110 5.34 -5.60 16.60
CA LEU A 110 6.44 -6.34 16.00
C LEU A 110 7.43 -5.36 15.37
N ASN A 111 6.93 -4.32 14.70
CA ASN A 111 7.76 -3.24 14.17
C ASN A 111 8.43 -2.46 15.31
N LYS A 112 7.76 -2.05 16.40
CA LYS A 112 8.39 -1.29 17.51
C LYS A 112 9.36 -2.13 18.32
N ASN A 113 9.05 -3.39 18.63
CA ASN A 113 9.93 -4.27 19.41
C ASN A 113 11.13 -4.77 18.60
N VAL A 114 11.09 -4.72 17.26
CA VAL A 114 12.27 -4.91 16.41
C VAL A 114 13.00 -3.57 16.15
N ARG A 115 12.29 -2.43 16.14
CA ARG A 115 12.83 -1.12 15.71
C ARG A 115 13.24 -0.15 16.83
N THR A 116 13.15 -0.52 18.10
CA THR A 116 13.85 0.23 19.18
C THR A 116 15.33 -0.13 19.33
N GLN A 117 15.87 -0.99 18.45
CA GLN A 117 17.32 -1.09 18.30
C GLN A 117 17.79 -0.08 17.24
N GLU A 118 18.39 1.01 17.70
CA GLU A 118 19.37 1.76 16.91
C GLU A 118 20.28 0.76 16.19
N GLY A 119 20.20 0.69 14.86
CA GLY A 119 21.09 -0.16 14.05
C GLY A 119 20.45 -1.20 13.12
N THR A 120 19.12 -1.26 12.94
CA THR A 120 18.54 -2.15 11.91
C THR A 120 18.67 -1.55 10.50
N LEU A 121 19.48 -2.19 9.66
CA LEU A 121 19.72 -1.82 8.26
C LEU A 121 18.41 -1.98 7.44
N PRO A 122 18.06 -1.02 6.54
CA PRO A 122 16.92 -1.16 5.64
C PRO A 122 16.96 -2.48 4.86
N ILE A 123 15.83 -3.15 4.72
CA ILE A 123 15.73 -4.45 4.04
C ILE A 123 15.17 -4.22 2.63
N ILE A 124 15.95 -4.52 1.60
CA ILE A 124 15.55 -4.35 0.20
C ILE A 124 15.32 -5.71 -0.43
N GLY A 125 14.13 -5.92 -1.01
CA GLY A 125 13.79 -7.14 -1.72
C GLY A 125 14.00 -6.96 -3.23
N ILE A 126 14.69 -7.90 -3.86
CA ILE A 126 14.82 -7.98 -5.32
C ILE A 126 14.10 -9.24 -5.80
N LEU A 127 13.02 -9.08 -6.55
CA LEU A 127 12.30 -10.17 -7.20
C LEU A 127 12.48 -10.05 -8.70
N ASP A 128 13.32 -10.89 -9.27
CA ASP A 128 13.53 -10.92 -10.72
C ASP A 128 13.93 -12.33 -11.08
N PRO A 129 13.26 -13.04 -11.99
CA PRO A 129 13.66 -14.38 -12.41
C PRO A 129 15.02 -14.43 -13.10
N ASP A 130 15.46 -13.33 -13.72
CA ASP A 130 16.71 -13.24 -14.45
C ASP A 130 17.89 -12.96 -13.49
N LYS A 131 18.88 -13.87 -13.48
CA LYS A 131 20.03 -13.79 -12.59
C LYS A 131 20.96 -12.63 -12.93
N GLU A 132 21.09 -12.28 -14.20
CA GLU A 132 21.99 -11.22 -14.65
C GLU A 132 21.47 -9.86 -14.16
N TYR A 133 20.17 -9.62 -14.36
CA TYR A 133 19.53 -8.40 -13.84
C TYR A 133 19.55 -8.35 -12.31
N ARG A 134 19.26 -9.45 -11.60
CA ARG A 134 19.41 -9.48 -10.12
C ARG A 134 20.81 -9.08 -9.67
N THR A 135 21.84 -9.62 -10.33
CA THR A 135 23.24 -9.36 -9.98
C THR A 135 23.62 -7.90 -10.26
N SER A 136 23.18 -7.34 -11.39
CA SER A 136 23.40 -5.94 -11.74
C SER A 136 22.72 -5.00 -10.74
N ILE A 137 21.43 -5.20 -10.46
CA ILE A 137 20.65 -4.39 -9.50
C ILE A 137 21.31 -4.43 -8.12
N LYS A 138 21.69 -5.62 -7.64
CA LYS A 138 22.37 -5.80 -6.36
C LYS A 138 23.70 -5.04 -6.30
N THR A 139 24.49 -5.07 -7.37
CA THR A 139 25.78 -4.38 -7.44
C THR A 139 25.59 -2.87 -7.36
N ILE A 140 24.58 -2.34 -8.04
CA ILE A 140 24.24 -0.91 -7.99
C ILE A 140 23.74 -0.53 -6.59
N LEU A 141 22.86 -1.34 -5.98
CA LEU A 141 22.38 -1.13 -4.62
C LEU A 141 23.51 -1.13 -3.59
N ALA A 142 24.50 -2.00 -3.72
CA ALA A 142 25.63 -2.03 -2.79
C ALA A 142 26.46 -0.73 -2.81
N ASN A 143 26.49 -0.02 -3.94
CA ASN A 143 27.19 1.25 -4.09
C ASN A 143 26.34 2.44 -3.64
N GLU A 144 25.04 2.45 -3.97
CA GLU A 144 24.14 3.57 -3.68
C GLU A 144 23.48 3.47 -2.30
N TRP A 145 23.41 2.28 -1.70
CA TRP A 145 22.78 2.05 -0.39
C TRP A 145 23.54 0.97 0.38
N ASP A 146 24.81 1.26 0.66
CA ASP A 146 25.77 0.41 1.37
C ASP A 146 25.28 -0.12 2.74
N LYS A 147 24.43 0.66 3.42
CA LYS A 147 23.80 0.30 4.69
C LYS A 147 22.48 -0.47 4.55
N ALA A 148 22.17 -1.06 3.40
CA ALA A 148 20.96 -1.87 3.23
C ALA A 148 21.26 -3.37 3.18
N ARG A 149 20.37 -4.17 3.77
CA ARG A 149 20.37 -5.63 3.64
C ARG A 149 19.53 -6.03 2.43
N VAL A 150 20.17 -6.61 1.42
CA VAL A 150 19.49 -7.08 0.19
C VAL A 150 19.09 -8.54 0.32
N VAL A 151 17.83 -8.86 -0.05
CA VAL A 151 17.30 -10.23 -0.14
C VAL A 151 16.83 -10.48 -1.57
N GLU A 152 17.31 -11.57 -2.18
CA GLU A 152 17.06 -11.88 -3.59
C GLU A 152 16.09 -13.06 -3.75
N PHE A 153 15.18 -12.93 -4.72
CA PHE A 153 14.24 -13.96 -5.10
C PHE A 153 14.30 -14.17 -6.62
N GLY A 154 14.81 -15.34 -7.03
CA GLY A 154 14.80 -15.76 -8.43
C GLY A 154 13.50 -16.46 -8.86
N SER A 155 12.50 -16.54 -7.99
CA SER A 155 11.23 -17.23 -8.26
C SER A 155 10.09 -16.56 -7.49
N TYR A 156 9.00 -16.28 -8.21
CA TYR A 156 7.77 -15.71 -7.64
C TYR A 156 7.19 -16.57 -6.52
N LYS A 157 7.19 -17.91 -6.69
CA LYS A 157 6.69 -18.84 -5.67
C LYS A 157 7.46 -18.69 -4.36
N LYS A 158 8.80 -18.68 -4.43
CA LYS A 158 9.66 -18.51 -3.24
C LYS A 158 9.45 -17.15 -2.59
N PHE A 159 9.21 -16.10 -3.38
CA PHE A 159 8.88 -14.78 -2.87
C PHE A 159 7.57 -14.82 -2.09
N ILE A 160 6.48 -15.27 -2.70
CA ILE A 160 5.15 -15.32 -2.06
C ILE A 160 5.18 -16.17 -0.77
N GLU A 161 5.88 -17.30 -0.77
CA GLU A 161 6.00 -18.17 0.42
C GLU A 161 6.84 -17.55 1.57
N ASN A 162 7.72 -16.59 1.28
CA ASN A 162 8.66 -16.02 2.26
C ASN A 162 8.52 -14.51 2.46
N GLN A 163 7.60 -13.85 1.77
CA GLN A 163 7.40 -12.40 1.87
C GLN A 163 6.93 -12.02 3.28
N GLN A 164 6.04 -12.79 3.90
CA GLN A 164 5.57 -12.52 5.26
C GLN A 164 6.67 -12.65 6.33
N LYS A 165 7.79 -13.30 6.00
CA LYS A 165 8.95 -13.41 6.91
C LYS A 165 9.87 -12.19 6.82
N ASN A 166 9.73 -11.37 5.80
CA ASN A 166 10.63 -10.25 5.52
C ASN A 166 9.81 -8.96 5.40
N ASN A 167 9.92 -8.09 6.39
CA ASN A 167 9.38 -6.74 6.32
C ASN A 167 10.30 -5.87 5.46
N PHE A 168 10.07 -5.87 4.15
CA PHE A 168 10.83 -5.04 3.22
C PHE A 168 10.58 -3.55 3.48
N ASP A 169 11.60 -2.73 3.33
CA ASP A 169 11.52 -1.27 3.32
C ASP A 169 11.45 -0.72 1.89
N PHE A 170 11.84 -1.53 0.91
CA PHE A 170 11.80 -1.21 -0.52
C PHE A 170 11.79 -2.52 -1.34
N LEU A 171 10.99 -2.55 -2.40
CA LEU A 171 10.89 -3.70 -3.31
C LEU A 171 11.27 -3.29 -4.73
N ILE A 172 12.15 -4.08 -5.35
CA ILE A 172 12.47 -4.00 -6.77
C ILE A 172 11.97 -5.27 -7.42
N ILE A 173 11.02 -5.15 -8.35
CA ILE A 173 10.33 -6.32 -8.91
C ILE A 173 10.31 -6.31 -10.44
N ASP A 174 10.54 -7.47 -11.05
CA ASP A 174 10.19 -7.73 -12.43
C ASP A 174 8.96 -8.65 -12.47
N PRO A 175 7.76 -8.15 -12.82
CA PRO A 175 6.55 -8.94 -12.87
C PRO A 175 6.32 -9.61 -14.24
N GLU A 176 7.19 -9.39 -15.24
CA GLU A 176 7.01 -9.78 -16.65
C GLU A 176 6.53 -11.22 -16.85
N ASN A 177 7.15 -12.14 -16.10
CA ASN A 177 6.99 -13.58 -16.28
C ASN A 177 6.11 -14.22 -15.20
N PHE A 178 5.38 -13.42 -14.42
CA PHE A 178 4.47 -13.96 -13.43
C PHE A 178 3.19 -14.46 -14.09
N THR A 179 2.75 -15.66 -13.70
CA THR A 179 1.56 -16.32 -14.25
C THR A 179 0.61 -16.66 -13.11
N GLY A 180 -0.30 -15.73 -12.81
CA GLY A 180 -1.27 -15.87 -11.71
C GLY A 180 -2.71 -15.49 -12.07
N GLY A 181 -2.92 -14.77 -13.17
CA GLY A 181 -4.22 -14.31 -13.64
C GLY A 181 -4.60 -14.85 -15.03
N PHE A 182 -5.76 -14.43 -15.52
CA PHE A 182 -6.30 -14.84 -16.82
C PHE A 182 -5.60 -14.18 -18.01
N SER A 183 -5.04 -12.99 -17.80
CA SER A 183 -4.17 -12.30 -18.74
C SER A 183 -2.83 -11.92 -18.11
N ARG A 184 -1.89 -11.47 -18.95
CA ARG A 184 -0.61 -10.90 -18.48
C ARG A 184 -0.81 -9.66 -17.63
N LYS A 185 -1.77 -8.80 -18.00
CA LYS A 185 -2.08 -7.58 -17.25
C LYS A 185 -2.64 -7.93 -15.86
N ASP A 186 -3.57 -8.87 -15.81
CA ASP A 186 -4.16 -9.35 -14.55
C ASP A 186 -3.12 -10.03 -13.67
N SER A 187 -2.22 -10.82 -14.27
CA SER A 187 -1.13 -11.46 -13.52
C SER A 187 -0.23 -10.40 -12.87
N ILE A 188 0.19 -9.39 -13.62
CA ILE A 188 1.02 -8.29 -13.10
C ILE A 188 0.27 -7.56 -11.99
N GLN A 189 -1.02 -7.27 -12.18
CA GLN A 189 -1.87 -6.64 -11.16
C GLN A 189 -1.84 -7.43 -9.84
N ILE A 190 -2.17 -8.72 -9.90
CA ILE A 190 -2.19 -9.61 -8.73
C ILE A 190 -0.85 -9.59 -8.00
N LEU A 191 0.27 -9.64 -8.73
CA LEU A 191 1.59 -9.62 -8.10
C LEU A 191 1.88 -8.28 -7.41
N ILE A 192 1.52 -7.16 -8.05
CA ILE A 192 1.69 -5.82 -7.46
C ILE A 192 0.84 -5.67 -6.21
N GLU A 193 -0.44 -6.09 -6.25
CA GLU A 193 -1.35 -6.06 -5.10
C GLU A 193 -0.82 -6.89 -3.92
N ILE A 194 -0.27 -8.09 -4.21
CA ILE A 194 0.40 -8.91 -3.20
C ILE A 194 1.56 -8.13 -2.55
N CYS A 195 2.35 -7.41 -3.33
CA CYS A 195 3.45 -6.59 -2.82
C CYS A 195 2.97 -5.34 -2.05
N CYS A 196 1.90 -4.68 -2.50
CA CYS A 196 1.34 -3.47 -1.90
C CYS A 196 0.77 -3.70 -0.50
N SER A 197 0.37 -4.95 -0.17
CA SER A 197 -0.06 -5.32 1.19
C SER A 197 0.98 -5.02 2.30
N HIS A 198 2.23 -4.74 1.91
CA HIS A 198 3.34 -4.42 2.81
C HIS A 198 3.67 -2.91 2.92
N PHE A 199 2.90 -2.00 2.30
CA PHE A 199 3.13 -0.54 2.31
C PHE A 199 4.57 -0.09 2.00
N SER A 200 5.32 -0.94 1.28
CA SER A 200 6.69 -0.66 0.90
C SER A 200 6.70 0.03 -0.46
N PRO A 201 7.55 1.04 -0.70
CA PRO A 201 7.73 1.57 -2.04
C PRO A 201 8.16 0.46 -3.00
N ILE A 202 7.60 0.48 -4.21
CA ILE A 202 7.82 -0.54 -5.24
C ILE A 202 8.43 0.13 -6.47
N LEU A 203 9.56 -0.39 -6.91
CA LEU A 203 10.18 -0.10 -8.21
C LEU A 203 9.94 -1.28 -9.15
N VAL A 204 9.22 -1.06 -10.25
CA VAL A 204 9.03 -2.09 -11.28
C VAL A 204 10.12 -1.98 -12.34
N VAL A 205 10.98 -3.00 -12.45
CA VAL A 205 12.06 -3.06 -13.44
C VAL A 205 11.74 -4.15 -14.46
N SER A 206 11.21 -3.78 -15.63
CA SER A 206 10.62 -4.76 -16.55
C SER A 206 10.60 -4.31 -18.01
N LYS A 207 10.54 -5.28 -18.94
CA LYS A 207 10.24 -5.00 -20.35
C LYS A 207 8.81 -4.48 -20.52
N TYR A 208 7.90 -4.85 -19.61
CA TYR A 208 6.54 -4.34 -19.58
C TYR A 208 6.49 -2.80 -19.54
N CYS A 209 7.45 -2.16 -18.89
CA CYS A 209 7.53 -0.70 -18.78
C CYS A 209 7.84 0.01 -20.10
N ASN A 210 8.18 -0.69 -21.19
CA ASN A 210 8.58 -0.06 -22.47
C ASN A 210 7.45 0.75 -23.13
N LYS A 211 6.19 0.35 -22.92
CA LYS A 211 5.02 1.06 -23.45
C LYS A 211 4.48 2.06 -22.43
N GLU A 212 4.11 3.24 -22.89
CA GLU A 212 3.56 4.29 -22.02
C GLU A 212 2.27 3.87 -21.33
N GLU A 213 1.37 3.20 -22.06
CA GLU A 213 0.11 2.66 -21.53
C GLU A 213 0.33 1.71 -20.34
N ASN A 214 1.37 0.89 -20.41
CA ASN A 214 1.74 -0.04 -19.33
C ASN A 214 2.27 0.72 -18.10
N ARG A 215 3.04 1.80 -18.31
CA ARG A 215 3.53 2.65 -17.22
C ARG A 215 2.37 3.39 -16.52
N ARG A 216 1.41 3.90 -17.29
CA ARG A 216 0.18 4.51 -16.76
C ARG A 216 -0.62 3.50 -15.93
N PHE A 217 -0.73 2.26 -16.42
CA PHE A 217 -1.38 1.18 -15.67
C PHE A 217 -0.65 0.88 -14.35
N LEU A 218 0.69 0.71 -14.37
CA LEU A 218 1.47 0.47 -13.17
C LEU A 218 1.38 1.63 -12.16
N ALA A 219 1.39 2.88 -12.63
CA ALA A 219 1.18 4.04 -11.78
C ALA A 219 -0.21 4.01 -11.10
N GLY A 220 -1.23 3.52 -11.80
CA GLY A 220 -2.58 3.31 -11.24
C GLY A 220 -2.64 2.28 -10.10
N LEU A 221 -1.63 1.40 -10.00
CA LEU A 221 -1.51 0.39 -8.94
C LEU A 221 -0.62 0.85 -7.77
N SER A 222 -0.38 2.15 -7.64
CA SER A 222 0.47 2.75 -6.57
C SER A 222 1.94 2.32 -6.60
N VAL A 223 2.46 1.91 -7.77
CA VAL A 223 3.90 1.70 -7.97
C VAL A 223 4.64 3.03 -7.82
N THR A 224 5.70 3.04 -7.02
CA THR A 224 6.46 4.26 -6.69
C THR A 224 7.23 4.80 -7.89
N ASP A 225 7.91 3.91 -8.62
CA ASP A 225 8.64 4.28 -9.83
C ASP A 225 8.79 3.05 -10.74
N PHE A 226 9.17 3.26 -12.00
CA PHE A 226 9.34 2.18 -12.96
C PHE A 226 10.57 2.40 -13.84
N LEU A 227 11.20 1.30 -14.25
CA LEU A 227 12.37 1.29 -15.11
C LEU A 227 12.24 0.23 -16.20
N SER A 228 12.46 0.64 -17.43
CA SER A 228 12.40 -0.23 -18.61
C SER A 228 13.64 -1.11 -18.74
N LYS A 229 13.47 -2.39 -19.07
CA LYS A 229 14.58 -3.25 -19.50
C LYS A 229 14.79 -3.19 -21.02
N PRO A 230 16.05 -3.13 -21.52
CA PRO A 230 17.28 -2.96 -20.74
C PRO A 230 17.40 -1.53 -20.17
N PHE A 231 18.10 -1.38 -19.04
CA PHE A 231 18.32 -0.09 -18.39
C PHE A 231 19.81 0.25 -18.31
N SER A 232 20.12 1.54 -18.14
CA SER A 232 21.48 1.98 -17.81
C SER A 232 21.72 1.99 -16.30
N ASP A 233 22.97 1.82 -15.89
CA ASP A 233 23.37 1.96 -14.49
C ASP A 233 23.02 3.34 -13.93
N PHE A 234 23.12 4.38 -14.77
CA PHE A 234 22.80 5.76 -14.39
C PHE A 234 21.33 5.92 -13.98
N ASP A 235 20.41 5.39 -14.78
CA ASP A 235 18.97 5.51 -14.52
C ASP A 235 18.58 4.79 -13.23
N LEU A 236 19.08 3.57 -13.03
CA LEU A 236 18.79 2.80 -11.81
C LEU A 236 19.37 3.48 -10.57
N LYS A 237 20.61 4.00 -10.64
CA LYS A 237 21.23 4.77 -9.56
C LYS A 237 20.39 5.98 -9.18
N HIS A 238 19.92 6.74 -10.17
CA HIS A 238 19.12 7.93 -9.94
C HIS A 238 17.84 7.62 -9.16
N ILE A 239 17.12 6.57 -9.58
CA ILE A 239 15.88 6.15 -8.91
C ILE A 239 16.16 5.65 -7.48
N ILE A 240 17.18 4.81 -7.29
CA ILE A 240 17.56 4.30 -5.96
C ILE A 240 17.93 5.46 -5.02
N ALA A 241 18.71 6.43 -5.51
CA ALA A 241 19.14 7.57 -4.70
C ALA A 241 17.95 8.43 -4.23
N LYS A 242 16.96 8.63 -5.10
CA LYS A 242 15.70 9.31 -4.77
C LYS A 242 14.94 8.56 -3.69
N ILE A 243 14.68 7.26 -3.88
CA ILE A 243 13.93 6.42 -2.93
C ILE A 243 14.65 6.33 -1.58
N ARG A 244 15.98 6.20 -1.58
CA ARG A 244 16.80 6.22 -0.36
C ARG A 244 16.62 7.51 0.42
N LYS A 245 16.66 8.66 -0.26
CA LYS A 245 16.46 9.97 0.37
C LYS A 245 15.07 10.03 1.03
N ASP A 246 14.03 9.64 0.29
CA ASP A 246 12.66 9.65 0.80
C ASP A 246 12.50 8.71 2.01
N HIS A 247 13.14 7.53 1.98
CA HIS A 247 13.11 6.58 3.09
C HIS A 247 13.62 7.17 4.42
N TYR A 248 14.69 7.96 4.39
CA TYR A 248 15.23 8.58 5.60
C TYR A 248 14.43 9.80 6.05
N LEU A 249 13.88 10.59 5.11
CA LEU A 249 13.05 11.75 5.42
C LEU A 249 11.74 11.39 6.15
N HIS A 250 11.13 10.24 5.84
CA HIS A 250 9.90 9.79 6.49
C HIS A 250 10.13 9.11 7.86
N LYS A 251 11.40 8.92 8.27
CA LYS A 251 11.76 8.29 9.55
C LYS A 251 12.23 9.30 10.61
N GLU A 252 12.48 10.55 10.23
CA GLU A 252 12.75 11.70 11.13
C GLU A 252 11.46 12.44 11.48
#